data_AF-A0A6H1ZIB2-F1
#
_entry.id   AF-A0A6H1ZIB2-F1
#
_cell.length_a   1.000
_cell.length_b   1.000
_cell.length_c   1.000
_cell.angle_alpha   90.00
_cell.angle_beta   90.00
_cell.angle_gamma   90.00
#
_symmetry.space_group_name_H-M   'P 1'
#
loop_
_entity.id
_entity.type
_entity.pdbx_description
1 polymer ?
#
loop_
_entity_poly.entity_id
_entity_poly.type
_entity_poly.pdbx_seq_one_letter_code
_entity_poly.pdbx_strand_id
1 'polypeptide(L)'
;MRKGQTHSLEAKSKMRLARLGISPSNKGFPRSLEARKRMKEAWVLRKEKGLGTAWNKGKTLPPSWNKGIPMRKESKEKLSKKVTEFFQNPKNRKNLSEVIKKKWKDSEYREKCENAQSGDKALLWRGGIQYEPYDSGFTREHKLTIRERDNFQCQLCGKPGKAIHHIDYDKRNSSESNLVTLCCICHSKTNHNRDSWKTYFQQQRLSEKTPCKRVKR
;
A
#
# COMPACT_ATOMS: atom_id res chain seq x y z
N MET A 1 -24.10 -18.74 0.36
CA MET A 1 -23.01 -19.22 -0.51
C MET A 1 -22.72 -18.19 -1.59
N ARG A 2 -21.58 -17.48 -1.56
CA ARG A 2 -21.20 -16.55 -2.65
C ARG A 2 -20.49 -17.35 -3.74
N LYS A 3 -21.12 -17.47 -4.92
CA LYS A 3 -20.51 -18.05 -6.11
C LYS A 3 -19.25 -17.24 -6.46
N GLY A 4 -18.09 -17.89 -6.53
CA GLY A 4 -16.83 -17.22 -6.86
C GLY A 4 -16.92 -16.60 -8.25
N GLN A 5 -16.74 -15.28 -8.34
CA GLN A 5 -16.68 -14.60 -9.63
C GLN A 5 -15.43 -15.08 -10.38
N THR A 6 -15.62 -15.72 -11.53
CA THR A 6 -14.53 -16.10 -12.42
C THR A 6 -13.97 -14.83 -13.06
N HIS A 7 -12.67 -14.56 -12.86
CA HIS A 7 -11.99 -13.44 -13.49
C HIS A 7 -12.11 -13.49 -15.03
N SER A 8 -12.28 -12.33 -15.65
CA SER A 8 -12.28 -12.18 -17.11
C SER A 8 -10.95 -12.64 -17.71
N LEU A 9 -10.97 -13.01 -19.00
CA LEU A 9 -9.76 -13.41 -19.73
C LEU A 9 -8.68 -12.32 -19.71
N GLU A 10 -9.10 -11.06 -19.73
CA GLU A 10 -8.22 -9.91 -19.61
C GLU A 10 -7.52 -9.86 -18.24
N ALA A 11 -8.27 -10.09 -17.15
CA ALA A 11 -7.72 -10.15 -15.80
C ALA A 11 -6.74 -11.32 -15.63
N LYS A 12 -7.05 -12.50 -16.22
CA LYS A 12 -6.15 -13.65 -16.24
C LYS A 12 -4.84 -13.35 -16.97
N SER A 13 -4.90 -12.63 -18.09
CA SER A 13 -3.72 -12.21 -18.86
C SER A 13 -2.84 -11.23 -18.05
N LYS A 14 -3.45 -10.25 -17.38
CA LYS A 14 -2.73 -9.30 -16.49
C LYS A 14 -2.04 -10.01 -15.33
N MET A 15 -2.71 -10.99 -14.69
CA MET A 15 -2.11 -11.80 -13.64
C MET A 15 -0.91 -12.62 -14.15
N ARG A 16 -0.98 -13.15 -15.38
CA ARG A 16 0.14 -13.89 -15.99
C ARG A 16 1.35 -12.98 -16.26
N LEU A 17 1.14 -11.77 -16.76
CA LEU A 17 2.23 -10.81 -17.01
C LEU A 17 2.91 -10.33 -15.72
N ALA A 18 2.14 -10.11 -14.65
CA ALA A 18 2.68 -9.77 -13.34
C ALA A 18 3.60 -10.87 -12.75
N ARG A 19 3.29 -12.15 -13.00
CA ARG A 19 4.13 -13.30 -12.58
C ARG A 19 5.51 -13.32 -13.27
N LEU A 20 5.65 -12.73 -14.45
CA LEU A 20 6.91 -12.65 -15.19
C LEU A 20 7.79 -11.48 -14.72
N GLY A 21 7.47 -10.83 -13.60
CA GLY A 21 8.22 -9.67 -13.10
C GLY A 21 8.02 -8.39 -13.92
N ILE A 22 7.11 -8.41 -14.92
CA ILE A 22 6.74 -7.24 -15.70
C ILE A 22 5.75 -6.44 -14.85
N SER A 23 6.29 -5.58 -13.99
CA SER A 23 5.47 -4.76 -13.09
C SER A 23 4.50 -3.87 -13.89
N PRO A 24 3.18 -3.92 -13.61
CA PRO A 24 2.20 -3.01 -14.20
C PRO A 24 2.36 -1.55 -13.74
N SER A 25 3.25 -1.29 -12.77
CA SER A 25 3.48 0.06 -12.29
C SER A 25 4.23 0.89 -13.34
N ASN A 26 3.53 1.87 -13.89
CA ASN A 26 4.05 3.07 -14.57
C ASN A 26 4.48 3.00 -16.03
N LYS A 27 4.08 1.99 -16.81
CA LYS A 27 4.01 2.14 -18.28
C LYS A 27 2.60 1.79 -18.70
N GLY A 28 1.75 2.82 -18.80
CA GLY A 28 0.36 2.65 -19.19
C GLY A 28 0.27 1.69 -20.38
N PHE A 29 -0.59 0.67 -20.25
CA PHE A 29 -0.79 -0.31 -21.32
C PHE A 29 -0.89 0.42 -22.67
N PRO A 30 -0.17 -0.04 -23.71
CA PRO A 30 -0.26 0.59 -25.02
C PRO A 30 -1.73 0.60 -25.42
N ARG A 31 -2.26 1.81 -25.63
CA ARG A 31 -3.66 1.99 -26.04
C ARG A 31 -3.92 1.14 -27.29
N SER A 32 -5.10 0.54 -27.36
CA SER A 32 -5.52 -0.21 -28.56
C SER A 32 -5.37 0.66 -29.81
N LEU A 33 -5.17 0.02 -30.97
CA LEU A 33 -5.07 0.74 -32.25
C LEU A 33 -6.30 1.62 -32.49
N GLU A 34 -7.48 1.11 -32.13
CA GLU A 34 -8.73 1.85 -32.20
C GLU A 34 -8.75 3.08 -31.29
N ALA A 35 -8.30 2.96 -30.03
CA ALA A 35 -8.21 4.09 -29.11
C ALA A 35 -7.18 5.13 -29.56
N ARG A 36 -6.09 4.71 -30.22
CA ARG A 36 -5.12 5.63 -30.86
C ARG A 36 -5.75 6.37 -32.03
N LYS A 37 -6.52 5.67 -32.88
CA LYS A 37 -7.23 6.25 -34.03
C LYS A 37 -8.25 7.31 -33.57
N ARG A 38 -9.13 6.95 -32.63
CA ARG A 38 -10.13 7.88 -32.05
C ARG A 38 -9.51 9.14 -31.45
N MET A 39 -8.38 9.02 -30.76
CA MET A 39 -7.67 10.20 -30.24
C MET A 39 -7.06 11.06 -31.33
N LYS A 40 -6.52 10.45 -32.39
CA LYS A 40 -5.95 11.19 -33.53
C LYS A 40 -7.07 11.96 -34.24
N GLU A 41 -8.21 11.34 -34.47
CA GLU A 41 -9.41 11.96 -35.05
C GLU A 41 -9.94 13.10 -34.15
N ALA A 42 -10.06 12.87 -32.84
CA ALA A 42 -10.50 13.90 -31.89
C ALA A 42 -9.53 15.10 -31.83
N TRP A 43 -8.23 14.86 -32.01
CA TRP A 43 -7.23 15.92 -32.06
C TRP A 43 -7.33 16.74 -33.36
N VAL A 44 -7.54 16.08 -34.51
CA VAL A 44 -7.80 16.74 -35.79
C VAL A 44 -9.06 17.61 -35.70
N LEU A 45 -10.16 17.06 -35.17
CA LEU A 45 -11.42 17.79 -35.00
C LEU A 45 -11.27 19.00 -34.06
N ARG A 46 -10.50 18.88 -32.96
CA ARG A 46 -10.18 20.03 -32.08
C ARG A 46 -9.39 21.10 -32.83
N LYS A 47 -8.48 20.70 -33.71
CA LYS A 47 -7.66 21.63 -34.50
C LYS A 47 -8.52 22.37 -35.53
N GLU A 48 -9.42 21.67 -36.22
CA GLU A 48 -10.38 22.25 -37.17
C GLU A 48 -11.34 23.24 -36.50
N LYS A 49 -11.77 22.94 -35.27
CA LYS A 49 -12.61 23.85 -34.45
C LYS A 49 -11.84 25.01 -33.81
N GLY A 50 -10.54 25.19 -34.11
CA GLY A 50 -9.71 26.24 -33.48
C GLY A 50 -9.38 26.02 -32.00
N LEU A 51 -9.74 24.87 -31.42
CA LEU A 51 -9.53 24.50 -30.00
C LEU A 51 -8.22 23.71 -29.76
N GLY A 52 -7.36 23.64 -30.77
CA GLY A 52 -6.12 22.85 -30.78
C GLY A 52 -4.89 23.58 -30.25
N THR A 53 -4.93 24.91 -30.09
CA THR A 53 -3.89 25.66 -29.40
C THR A 53 -4.12 25.57 -27.90
N ALA A 54 -3.23 24.88 -27.18
CA ALA A 54 -3.17 25.01 -25.74
C ALA A 54 -3.11 26.50 -25.38
N TRP A 55 -3.86 26.97 -24.37
CA TRP A 55 -3.94 28.40 -24.02
C TRP A 55 -2.57 29.05 -23.70
N ASN A 56 -1.56 28.20 -23.56
CA ASN A 56 -0.19 28.39 -23.13
C ASN A 56 0.82 28.05 -24.25
N LYS A 57 0.38 27.75 -25.47
CA LYS A 57 1.28 27.57 -26.62
C LYS A 57 1.96 28.91 -26.92
N GLY A 58 3.27 28.98 -26.77
CA GLY A 58 4.06 30.21 -26.95
C GLY A 58 4.11 31.13 -25.71
N LYS A 59 3.37 30.82 -24.64
CA LYS A 59 3.54 31.52 -23.35
C LYS A 59 4.60 30.78 -22.55
N THR A 60 5.76 31.41 -22.32
CA THR A 60 6.60 31.11 -21.18
C THR A 60 5.82 31.51 -19.93
N LEU A 61 4.95 30.63 -19.45
CA LEU A 61 4.38 30.79 -18.12
C LEU A 61 5.57 30.83 -17.16
N PRO A 62 5.65 31.80 -16.24
CA PRO A 62 6.65 31.75 -15.19
C PRO A 62 6.53 30.37 -14.53
N PRO A 63 7.66 29.69 -14.21
CA PRO A 63 7.62 28.47 -13.43
C PRO A 63 6.66 28.74 -12.28
N SER A 64 5.61 27.92 -12.10
CA SER A 64 4.70 28.15 -10.98
C SER A 64 5.60 28.20 -9.76
N TRP A 65 5.68 29.37 -9.13
CA TRP A 65 6.82 29.84 -8.33
C TRP A 65 7.19 28.94 -7.14
N ASN A 66 6.41 27.88 -6.89
CA ASN A 66 6.61 26.87 -5.85
C ASN A 66 6.67 25.41 -6.34
N LYS A 67 6.66 25.12 -7.65
CA LYS A 67 6.77 23.73 -8.11
C LYS A 67 8.19 23.23 -7.85
N GLY A 68 8.34 22.38 -6.85
CA GLY A 68 9.60 21.73 -6.48
C GLY A 68 10.43 22.47 -5.46
N ILE A 69 10.06 23.68 -5.04
CA ILE A 69 10.76 24.38 -3.94
C ILE A 69 10.30 23.77 -2.61
N PRO A 70 11.20 23.16 -1.82
CA PRO A 70 10.84 22.65 -0.51
C PRO A 70 10.42 23.81 0.41
N MET A 71 9.33 23.62 1.14
CA MET A 71 8.83 24.61 2.09
C MET A 71 9.91 24.89 3.15
N ARG A 72 10.12 26.18 3.49
CA ARG A 72 11.01 26.57 4.59
C ARG A 72 10.59 25.88 5.89
N LYS A 73 11.58 25.46 6.69
CA LYS A 73 11.37 24.71 7.94
C LYS A 73 10.37 25.42 8.86
N GLU A 74 10.54 26.72 9.07
CA GLU A 74 9.65 27.54 9.90
C GLU A 74 8.20 27.55 9.39
N SER A 75 8.00 27.71 8.07
CA SER A 75 6.67 27.67 7.48
C SER A 75 6.01 26.30 7.64
N LYS A 76 6.80 25.22 7.52
CA LYS A 76 6.35 23.84 7.74
C LYS A 76 5.94 23.61 9.19
N GLU A 77 6.72 24.13 10.14
CA GLU A 77 6.41 24.06 11.58
C GLU A 77 5.15 24.87 11.93
N LYS A 78 5.03 26.10 11.42
CA LYS A 78 3.81 26.92 11.60
C LYS A 78 2.57 26.21 11.07
N LEU A 79 2.66 25.62 9.88
CA LEU A 79 1.56 24.83 9.31
C LEU A 79 1.25 23.60 10.17
N SER A 80 2.27 22.86 10.58
CA SER A 80 2.12 21.69 11.45
C SER A 80 1.43 22.05 12.76
N LYS A 81 1.82 23.16 13.40
CA LYS A 81 1.22 23.65 14.64
C LYS A 81 -0.26 23.97 14.46
N LYS A 82 -0.61 24.74 13.43
CA LYS A 82 -2.01 25.08 13.10
C LYS A 82 -2.87 23.83 12.86
N VAL A 83 -2.33 22.84 12.15
CA VAL A 83 -3.03 21.57 11.91
C VAL A 83 -3.25 20.82 13.22
N THR A 84 -2.23 20.72 14.08
CA THR A 84 -2.35 20.09 15.39
C THR A 84 -3.38 20.79 16.27
N GLU A 85 -3.34 22.12 16.37
CA GLU A 85 -4.32 22.92 17.13
C GLU A 85 -5.75 22.71 16.61
N PHE A 86 -5.93 22.67 15.29
CA PHE A 86 -7.24 22.39 14.68
C PHE A 86 -7.80 21.04 15.13
N PHE A 87 -6.98 19.98 15.12
CA PHE A 87 -7.39 18.64 15.52
C PHE A 87 -7.47 18.43 17.04
N GLN A 88 -6.77 19.22 17.85
CA GLN A 88 -6.91 19.18 19.31
C GLN A 88 -8.23 19.81 19.76
N ASN A 89 -8.75 20.80 19.04
CA ASN A 89 -10.02 21.44 19.36
C ASN A 89 -11.21 20.45 19.24
N PRO A 90 -11.93 20.14 20.34
CA PRO A 90 -13.03 19.17 20.32
C PRO A 90 -14.19 19.57 19.40
N LYS A 91 -14.48 20.87 19.27
CA LYS A 91 -15.54 21.38 18.40
C LYS A 91 -15.26 21.09 16.94
N ASN A 92 -14.01 21.32 16.49
CA ASN A 92 -13.59 21.02 15.13
C ASN A 92 -13.67 19.51 14.83
N ARG A 93 -13.24 18.68 15.77
CA ARG A 93 -13.34 17.21 15.64
C ARG A 93 -14.80 16.76 15.51
N LYS A 94 -15.69 17.29 16.35
CA LYS A 94 -17.13 16.97 16.33
C LYS A 94 -17.75 17.39 15.00
N ASN A 95 -17.51 18.63 14.58
CA ASN A 95 -18.01 19.14 13.30
C ASN A 95 -17.50 18.31 12.11
N LEU A 96 -16.22 17.97 12.08
CA LEU A 96 -15.64 17.12 11.03
C LEU A 96 -16.29 15.72 11.01
N SER A 97 -16.50 15.13 12.19
CA SER A 97 -17.18 13.84 12.34
C SER A 97 -18.62 13.89 11.81
N GLU A 98 -19.38 14.94 12.12
CA GLU A 98 -20.74 15.13 11.65
C GLU A 98 -20.82 15.31 10.13
N VAL A 99 -19.92 16.13 9.55
CA VAL A 99 -19.81 16.31 8.09
C VAL A 99 -19.48 14.99 7.40
N ILE A 100 -18.52 14.22 7.92
CA ILE A 100 -18.15 12.91 7.38
C ILE A 100 -19.34 11.95 7.47
N LYS A 101 -20.00 11.85 8.63
CA LYS A 101 -21.20 11.00 8.79
C LYS A 101 -22.29 11.36 7.79
N LYS A 102 -22.54 12.65 7.55
CA LYS A 102 -23.51 13.10 6.54
C LYS A 102 -23.11 12.65 5.13
N LYS A 103 -21.84 12.78 4.75
CA LYS A 103 -21.33 12.28 3.46
C LYS A 103 -21.47 10.76 3.30
N TRP A 104 -21.23 9.99 4.37
CA TRP A 104 -21.39 8.53 4.31
C TRP A 104 -22.84 8.06 4.24
N LYS A 105 -23.84 8.91 4.54
CA LYS A 105 -25.25 8.56 4.30
C LYS A 105 -25.60 8.58 2.80
N ASP A 106 -24.93 9.42 2.03
CA ASP A 106 -25.07 9.48 0.57
C ASP A 106 -24.52 8.18 -0.06
N SER A 107 -25.38 7.47 -0.79
CA SER A 107 -25.03 6.23 -1.49
C SER A 107 -24.05 6.46 -2.63
N GLU A 108 -24.17 7.57 -3.36
CA GLU A 108 -23.31 7.86 -4.51
C GLU A 108 -21.87 8.15 -4.03
N TYR A 109 -21.75 8.93 -2.95
CA TYR A 109 -20.46 9.18 -2.31
C TYR A 109 -19.80 7.87 -1.83
N ARG A 110 -20.58 6.97 -1.21
CA ARG A 110 -20.09 5.66 -0.76
C ARG A 110 -19.58 4.82 -1.91
N GLU A 111 -20.39 4.65 -2.95
CA GLU A 111 -20.03 3.86 -4.12
C GLU A 111 -18.77 4.41 -4.80
N LYS A 112 -18.65 5.75 -4.92
CA LYS A 112 -17.45 6.39 -5.44
C LYS A 112 -16.21 6.08 -4.61
N CYS A 113 -16.31 6.14 -3.28
CA CYS A 113 -15.20 5.78 -2.40
C CYS A 113 -14.83 4.30 -2.51
N GLU A 114 -15.81 3.41 -2.56
CA GLU A 114 -15.60 1.97 -2.73
C GLU A 114 -14.93 1.64 -4.06
N ASN A 115 -15.42 2.22 -5.16
CA ASN A 115 -14.85 2.06 -6.50
C ASN A 115 -13.41 2.59 -6.59
N ALA A 116 -13.10 3.69 -5.88
CA ALA A 116 -11.74 4.24 -5.82
C ALA A 116 -10.77 3.36 -5.00
N GLN A 117 -11.30 2.61 -4.03
CA GLN A 117 -10.51 1.74 -3.14
C GLN A 117 -10.48 0.28 -3.59
N SER A 118 -11.26 -0.09 -4.60
CA SER A 118 -11.40 -1.47 -5.07
C SER A 118 -10.77 -1.68 -6.45
N GLY A 119 -10.56 -2.97 -6.76
CA GLY A 119 -10.04 -3.41 -8.04
C GLY A 119 -8.55 -3.14 -8.27
N ASP A 120 -8.17 -3.34 -9.52
CA ASP A 120 -6.78 -3.46 -9.95
C ASP A 120 -5.99 -2.14 -9.93
N LYS A 121 -6.68 -1.01 -9.73
CA LYS A 121 -6.10 0.34 -9.72
C LYS A 121 -5.96 0.91 -8.31
N ALA A 122 -6.44 0.22 -7.28
CA ALA A 122 -6.26 0.66 -5.92
C ALA A 122 -4.75 0.72 -5.60
N LEU A 123 -4.28 1.81 -5.00
CA LEU A 123 -2.85 2.08 -4.78
C LEU A 123 -2.12 0.98 -3.99
N LEU A 124 -2.87 0.24 -3.16
CA LEU A 124 -2.35 -0.85 -2.33
C LEU A 124 -2.58 -2.23 -2.96
N TRP A 125 -3.25 -2.32 -4.10
CA TRP A 125 -3.48 -3.60 -4.77
C TRP A 125 -2.17 -4.10 -5.40
N ARG A 126 -1.69 -5.23 -4.90
CA ARG A 126 -0.46 -5.88 -5.37
C ARG A 126 -0.79 -7.17 -6.13
N GLY A 127 -1.61 -7.07 -7.17
CA GLY A 127 -1.93 -8.23 -8.03
C GLY A 127 -2.61 -9.39 -7.31
N GLY A 128 -3.33 -9.13 -6.22
CA GLY A 128 -4.09 -10.17 -5.51
C GLY A 128 -3.26 -11.06 -4.57
N ILE A 129 -2.03 -10.69 -4.18
CA ILE A 129 -1.22 -11.45 -3.19
C ILE A 129 -2.01 -11.84 -1.93
N GLN A 130 -2.98 -11.01 -1.51
CA GLN A 130 -3.85 -11.33 -0.37
C GLN A 130 -4.68 -12.61 -0.54
N TYR A 131 -5.02 -12.99 -1.78
CA TYR A 131 -5.81 -14.18 -2.11
C TYR A 131 -4.95 -15.42 -2.33
N GLU A 132 -3.62 -15.30 -2.32
CA GLU A 132 -2.76 -16.46 -2.42
C GLU A 132 -2.94 -17.36 -1.19
N PRO A 133 -3.11 -18.68 -1.41
CA PRO A 133 -3.22 -19.64 -0.32
C PRO A 133 -1.90 -19.71 0.45
N TYR A 134 -2.01 -19.95 1.75
CA TYR A 134 -0.86 -20.35 2.55
C TYR A 134 -0.45 -21.78 2.21
N ASP A 135 0.80 -22.14 2.50
CA ASP A 135 1.18 -23.55 2.46
C ASP A 135 0.43 -24.38 3.52
N SER A 136 0.43 -25.70 3.34
CA SER A 136 -0.23 -26.66 4.23
C SER A 136 0.40 -26.71 5.63
N GLY A 137 1.64 -26.26 5.78
CA GLY A 137 2.36 -26.17 7.05
C GLY A 137 1.93 -24.97 7.89
N PHE A 138 1.22 -23.97 7.35
CA PHE A 138 0.73 -22.81 8.10
C PHE A 138 -0.52 -23.11 8.96
N THR A 139 -0.47 -24.19 9.74
CA THR A 139 -1.56 -24.71 10.58
C THR A 139 -1.73 -23.93 11.89
N ARG A 140 -2.76 -24.26 12.67
CA ARG A 140 -2.98 -23.63 13.99
C ARG A 140 -1.90 -24.04 14.99
N GLU A 141 -1.51 -25.30 14.94
CA GLU A 141 -0.50 -25.95 15.77
C GLU A 141 0.85 -25.31 15.51
N HIS A 142 1.25 -25.18 14.24
CA HIS A 142 2.51 -24.52 13.88
C HIS A 142 2.53 -23.05 14.32
N LYS A 143 1.43 -22.32 14.15
CA LYS A 143 1.35 -20.95 14.69
C LYS A 143 1.47 -20.89 16.21
N LEU A 144 1.08 -21.95 16.92
CA LEU A 144 1.22 -22.03 18.36
C LEU A 144 2.70 -22.25 18.73
N THR A 145 3.40 -23.19 18.08
CA THR A 145 4.83 -23.45 18.34
C THR A 145 5.69 -22.20 18.12
N ILE A 146 5.41 -21.42 17.07
CA ILE A 146 6.10 -20.15 16.81
C ILE A 146 5.83 -19.12 17.93
N ARG A 147 4.59 -19.04 18.44
CA ARG A 147 4.27 -18.13 19.55
C ARG A 147 4.93 -18.58 20.85
N GLU A 148 4.96 -19.88 21.12
CA GLU A 148 5.63 -20.45 22.30
C GLU A 148 7.12 -20.15 22.28
N ARG A 149 7.80 -20.38 21.15
CA ARG A 149 9.21 -20.00 20.93
C ARG A 149 9.45 -18.52 21.23
N ASP A 150 8.54 -17.67 20.76
CA ASP A 150 8.61 -16.21 20.92
C ASP A 150 8.02 -15.72 22.26
N ASN A 151 7.73 -16.62 23.22
CA ASN A 151 7.12 -16.34 24.53
C ASN A 151 5.82 -15.52 24.46
N PHE A 152 5.03 -15.70 23.40
CA PHE A 152 3.82 -14.94 23.08
C PHE A 152 4.05 -13.42 23.01
N GLN A 153 5.30 -13.00 22.75
CA GLN A 153 5.71 -11.61 22.69
C GLN A 153 6.07 -11.19 21.27
N CYS A 154 5.78 -9.93 20.97
CA CYS A 154 6.17 -9.28 19.73
C CYS A 154 7.68 -9.15 19.67
N GLN A 155 8.31 -9.79 18.70
CA GLN A 155 9.77 -9.76 18.54
C GLN A 155 10.32 -8.38 18.12
N LEU A 156 9.45 -7.41 17.82
CA LEU A 156 9.84 -6.04 17.50
C LEU A 156 9.72 -5.06 18.67
N CYS A 157 8.81 -5.29 19.63
CA CYS A 157 8.55 -4.33 20.71
C CYS A 157 8.30 -4.92 22.09
N GLY A 158 8.40 -6.25 22.26
CA GLY A 158 8.20 -6.96 23.52
C GLY A 158 6.75 -7.06 24.02
N LYS A 159 5.81 -6.28 23.45
CA LYS A 159 4.39 -6.32 23.83
C LYS A 159 3.74 -7.65 23.43
N PRO A 160 2.62 -8.08 24.05
CA PRO A 160 1.92 -9.30 23.68
C PRO A 160 1.61 -9.38 22.18
N GLY A 161 1.98 -10.50 21.57
CA GLY A 161 1.88 -10.77 20.13
C GLY A 161 1.01 -11.98 19.83
N LYS A 162 0.18 -11.88 18.78
CA LYS A 162 -0.69 -12.99 18.32
C LYS A 162 -0.59 -13.24 16.82
N ALA A 163 -0.15 -12.25 16.06
CA ALA A 163 -0.01 -12.37 14.61
C ALA A 163 1.31 -13.04 14.27
N ILE A 164 1.27 -14.01 13.34
CA ILE A 164 2.48 -14.61 12.77
C ILE A 164 2.74 -13.93 11.43
N HIS A 165 3.94 -13.40 11.28
CA HIS A 165 4.41 -12.68 10.10
C HIS A 165 5.44 -13.52 9.34
N HIS A 166 5.35 -13.53 8.02
CA HIS A 166 6.36 -14.11 7.13
C HIS A 166 7.40 -13.02 6.81
N ILE A 167 8.66 -13.23 7.21
CA ILE A 167 9.74 -12.24 7.07
C ILE A 167 10.04 -11.94 5.58
N ASP A 168 9.96 -12.94 4.72
CA ASP A 168 10.14 -12.80 3.27
C ASP A 168 8.88 -12.36 2.51
N TYR A 169 7.73 -12.27 3.20
CA TYR A 169 6.40 -12.00 2.66
C TYR A 169 5.87 -13.04 1.67
N ASP A 170 6.49 -14.22 1.62
CA ASP A 170 5.99 -15.38 0.88
C ASP A 170 5.14 -16.26 1.81
N LYS A 171 3.84 -16.32 1.54
CA LYS A 171 2.87 -17.12 2.32
C LYS A 171 3.06 -18.63 2.17
N ARG A 172 3.93 -19.07 1.25
CA ARG A 172 4.24 -20.48 1.01
C ARG A 172 5.51 -20.93 1.75
N ASN A 173 6.17 -20.01 2.46
CA ASN A 173 7.36 -20.29 3.24
C ASN A 173 7.05 -20.26 4.74
N SER A 174 6.40 -21.30 5.25
CA SER A 174 6.17 -21.48 6.69
C SER A 174 7.37 -22.01 7.46
N SER A 175 8.61 -21.90 6.98
CA SER A 175 9.77 -22.31 7.79
C SER A 175 9.84 -21.53 9.10
N GLU A 176 10.18 -22.19 10.22
CA GLU A 176 10.19 -21.51 11.53
C GLU A 176 11.10 -20.29 11.55
N SER A 177 12.23 -20.34 10.84
CA SER A 177 13.17 -19.22 10.70
C SER A 177 12.61 -18.02 9.92
N ASN A 178 11.61 -18.24 9.06
CA ASN A 178 10.93 -17.21 8.30
C ASN A 178 9.69 -16.65 9.02
N LEU A 179 9.25 -17.30 10.11
CA LEU A 179 8.08 -16.88 10.88
C LEU A 179 8.48 -16.11 12.14
N VAL A 180 7.74 -15.04 12.43
CA VAL A 180 7.97 -14.20 13.61
C VAL A 180 6.65 -13.73 14.23
N THR A 181 6.57 -13.77 15.57
CA THR A 181 5.41 -13.29 16.32
C THR A 181 5.45 -11.77 16.46
N LEU A 182 4.36 -11.10 16.06
CA LEU A 182 4.19 -9.64 16.17
C LEU A 182 2.87 -9.27 16.84
N CYS A 183 2.85 -8.10 17.49
CA CYS A 183 1.60 -7.45 17.91
C CYS A 183 0.90 -6.81 16.71
N CYS A 184 -0.39 -6.51 16.84
CA CYS A 184 -1.22 -5.96 15.74
C CYS A 184 -0.59 -4.68 15.12
N ILE A 185 -0.07 -3.79 15.97
CA ILE A 185 0.52 -2.51 15.54
C ILE A 185 1.80 -2.76 14.72
N CYS A 186 2.69 -3.63 15.20
CA CYS A 186 3.96 -3.93 14.51
C CYS A 186 3.72 -4.76 13.24
N HIS A 187 2.73 -5.67 13.26
CA HIS A 187 2.33 -6.41 12.07
C HIS A 187 1.80 -5.48 10.97
N SER A 188 0.98 -4.49 11.32
CA SER A 188 0.54 -3.47 10.35
C SER A 188 1.71 -2.64 9.81
N LYS A 189 2.58 -2.17 10.71
CA LYS A 189 3.78 -1.37 10.37
C LYS A 189 4.70 -2.10 9.37
N THR A 190 4.92 -3.39 9.58
CA THR A 190 5.83 -4.21 8.76
C THR A 190 5.24 -4.55 7.38
N ASN A 191 3.96 -4.32 7.11
CA ASN A 191 3.40 -4.52 5.76
C ASN A 191 3.83 -3.45 4.74
N HIS A 192 4.42 -2.34 5.20
CA HIS A 192 4.97 -1.26 4.39
C HIS A 192 6.50 -1.28 4.40
N ASN A 193 7.15 -0.83 3.32
CA ASN A 193 8.62 -0.85 3.18
C ASN A 193 9.25 -2.24 3.47
N ARG A 194 8.72 -3.26 2.78
CA ARG A 194 8.99 -4.69 3.03
C ARG A 194 10.47 -5.04 2.94
N ASP A 195 11.21 -4.46 2.01
CA ASP A 195 12.62 -4.78 1.79
C ASP A 195 13.48 -4.39 3.01
N SER A 196 13.21 -3.24 3.62
CA SER A 196 13.90 -2.82 4.85
C SER A 196 13.57 -3.73 6.03
N TRP A 197 12.30 -4.13 6.21
CA TRP A 197 11.91 -5.03 7.30
C TRP A 197 12.43 -6.45 7.12
N LYS A 198 12.42 -6.97 5.89
CA LYS A 198 13.01 -8.25 5.54
C LYS A 198 14.48 -8.27 5.96
N THR A 199 15.23 -7.23 5.58
CA THR A 199 16.64 -7.07 5.96
C THR A 199 16.82 -7.00 7.48
N TYR A 200 16.00 -6.20 8.17
CA TYR A 200 16.06 -6.06 9.63
C TYR A 200 15.85 -7.39 10.35
N PHE A 201 14.79 -8.14 10.03
CA PHE A 201 14.52 -9.42 10.69
C PHE A 201 15.57 -10.47 10.35
N GLN A 202 16.07 -10.50 9.12
CA GLN A 202 17.17 -11.41 8.74
C GLN A 202 18.43 -11.13 9.56
N GLN A 203 18.79 -9.86 9.77
CA GLN A 203 19.93 -9.47 10.61
C GLN A 203 19.73 -9.86 12.09
N GLN A 204 18.53 -9.65 12.64
CA GLN A 204 18.23 -10.05 14.01
C GLN A 204 18.42 -11.57 14.22
N ARG A 205 17.91 -12.39 13.29
CA ARG A 205 18.08 -13.85 13.33
C ARG A 205 19.53 -14.32 13.22
N LEU A 206 20.40 -13.55 12.57
CA LEU A 206 21.84 -13.86 12.51
C LEU A 206 22.52 -13.50 13.83
N SER A 207 22.15 -12.39 14.46
CA SER A 207 22.73 -11.97 15.74
C SER A 207 22.42 -12.94 16.88
N GLU A 208 21.22 -13.52 16.91
CA GLU A 208 20.77 -14.54 17.89
C GLU A 208 21.56 -15.86 17.80
N LYS A 209 22.20 -16.14 16.65
CA LYS A 209 22.98 -17.37 16.42
C LYS A 209 24.43 -17.28 16.89
N THR A 210 24.88 -16.12 17.38
CA THR A 210 26.22 -16.00 17.97
C THR A 210 26.17 -16.52 19.40
N PRO A 211 26.81 -17.64 19.75
CA PRO A 211 26.85 -18.08 21.12
C PRO A 211 27.63 -17.01 21.89
N CYS A 212 26.97 -16.31 22.81
CA CYS A 212 27.68 -15.58 23.84
C CYS A 212 28.53 -16.62 24.58
N LYS A 213 29.85 -16.62 24.33
CA LYS A 213 30.81 -17.41 25.11
C LYS A 213 30.68 -16.91 26.54
N ARG A 214 29.89 -17.61 27.35
CA ARG A 214 29.80 -17.40 28.79
C ARG A 214 31.21 -17.66 29.31
N VAL A 215 31.98 -16.58 29.52
CA VAL A 215 33.21 -16.65 30.29
C VAL A 215 32.75 -17.00 31.71
N LYS A 216 32.87 -18.29 32.05
CA LYS A 216 32.73 -18.74 33.44
C LYS A 216 33.82 -18.03 34.23
N ARG A 217 33.41 -17.16 35.15
CA ARG A 217 34.26 -16.70 36.25
C ARG A 217 34.05 -17.64 37.42
#